data_AF-A0A657ITP9-F1
#
_entry.id   AF-A0A657ITP9-F1
#
_cell.length_a   1.000
_cell.length_b   1.000
_cell.length_c   1.000
_cell.angle_alpha   90.00
_cell.angle_beta   90.00
_cell.angle_gamma   90.00
#
_symmetry.space_group_name_H-M   'P 1'
#
loop_
_entity.id
_entity.type
_entity.pdbx_description
1 polymer ?
#
loop_
_entity_poly.entity_id
_entity_poly.type
_entity_poly.pdbx_seq_one_letter_code
_entity_poly.pdbx_strand_id
1 'polypeptide(L)'
;MRKPLKLSAAAAILALALTGCGQHAMDSIDYTDKGADKAPEVSFQTPFKVDDATTKVLKEGDGADVDPGDTVIVNAALYNGEDGKEVQDTYQSQQPMTVVLNDDVKDKLPELYDALVNAKVGTTFAFAQAPDEAKTGSKDASVLEVYTVSEKILDHAEGDEVKDLPSGLPSVKIEDDGPKITIPKDTEQPTELTAQNLINGSGTEVKATDTVFVKYAGVKWSDGKQFDSNWTKDPTSFALDQVIAG
;
A
#
# COMPACT_ATOMS: atom_id res chain seq x y z
N MET A 1 -25.54 60.23 -47.01
CA MET A 1 -24.21 60.42 -46.39
C MET A 1 -24.11 59.51 -45.17
N ARG A 2 -23.35 58.42 -45.27
CA ARG A 2 -23.14 57.43 -44.19
C ARG A 2 -21.96 57.89 -43.32
N LYS A 3 -22.16 58.06 -42.01
CA LYS A 3 -21.09 58.37 -41.04
C LYS A 3 -20.58 57.05 -40.43
N PRO A 4 -19.25 56.88 -40.24
CA PRO A 4 -18.67 55.62 -39.76
C PRO A 4 -18.74 55.49 -38.24
N LEU A 5 -19.00 54.26 -37.80
CA LEU A 5 -18.99 53.78 -36.42
C LEU A 5 -17.53 53.69 -35.93
N LYS A 6 -17.20 54.33 -34.80
CA LYS A 6 -15.89 54.15 -34.14
C LYS A 6 -15.99 52.99 -33.14
N LEU A 7 -15.32 51.89 -33.45
CA LEU A 7 -14.97 50.85 -32.46
C LEU A 7 -13.86 51.40 -31.56
N SER A 8 -14.11 51.47 -30.25
CA SER A 8 -13.06 51.57 -29.24
C SER A 8 -12.72 50.16 -28.76
N ALA A 9 -11.49 49.73 -29.03
CA ALA A 9 -10.92 48.50 -28.49
C ALA A 9 -10.59 48.69 -27.00
N ALA A 10 -11.14 47.83 -26.15
CA ALA A 10 -10.71 47.68 -24.76
C ALA A 10 -9.52 46.72 -24.74
N ALA A 11 -8.35 47.22 -24.34
CA ALA A 11 -7.19 46.39 -24.05
C ALA A 11 -7.34 45.78 -22.65
N ALA A 12 -7.65 44.49 -22.57
CA ALA A 12 -7.58 43.72 -21.35
C ALA A 12 -6.10 43.36 -21.09
N ILE A 13 -5.51 43.90 -20.03
CA ILE A 13 -4.22 43.48 -19.52
C ILE A 13 -4.44 42.15 -18.81
N LEU A 14 -4.16 41.05 -19.50
CA LEU A 14 -4.08 39.72 -18.89
C LEU A 14 -2.74 39.62 -18.16
N ALA A 15 -2.76 39.86 -16.85
CA ALA A 15 -1.63 39.53 -16.00
C ALA A 15 -1.52 38.00 -15.90
N LEU A 16 -0.59 37.41 -16.65
CA LEU A 16 -0.17 36.02 -16.41
C LEU A 16 0.53 35.98 -15.05
N ALA A 17 -0.19 35.57 -14.01
CA ALA A 17 0.44 34.97 -12.85
C ALA A 17 1.00 33.62 -13.32
N LEU A 18 2.32 33.44 -13.28
CA LEU A 18 2.94 32.12 -13.35
C LEU A 18 2.65 31.39 -12.03
N THR A 19 1.42 30.94 -11.85
CA THR A 19 1.05 29.92 -10.85
C THR A 19 1.24 28.57 -11.53
N GLY A 20 2.13 27.75 -10.96
CA GLY A 20 2.62 26.50 -11.55
C GLY A 20 1.54 25.63 -12.17
N CYS A 21 1.72 25.28 -13.44
CA CYS A 21 0.79 24.43 -14.20
C CYS A 21 0.55 23.07 -13.53
N GLY A 22 1.55 22.53 -12.82
CA GLY A 22 1.44 21.23 -12.15
C GLY A 22 0.37 21.14 -11.06
N GLN A 23 0.28 22.13 -10.17
CA GLN A 23 -0.74 22.11 -9.09
C GLN A 23 -2.16 22.22 -9.68
N HIS A 24 -2.30 23.02 -10.74
CA HIS A 24 -3.59 23.23 -11.41
C HIS A 24 -4.11 21.95 -12.09
N ALA A 25 -3.23 21.09 -12.59
CA ALA A 25 -3.61 19.81 -13.19
C ALA A 25 -4.16 18.84 -12.14
N MET A 26 -3.49 18.70 -10.99
CA MET A 26 -3.95 17.88 -9.86
C MET A 26 -5.32 18.35 -9.33
N ASP A 27 -5.63 19.64 -9.47
CA ASP A 27 -6.94 20.21 -9.12
C ASP A 27 -8.08 19.84 -10.06
N SER A 28 -7.78 19.34 -11.26
CA SER A 28 -8.79 18.85 -12.19
C SER A 28 -9.27 17.43 -11.91
N ILE A 29 -8.63 16.71 -10.97
CA ILE A 29 -8.96 15.31 -10.66
C ILE A 29 -10.32 15.25 -9.96
N ASP A 30 -11.27 14.62 -10.63
CA ASP A 30 -12.53 14.17 -10.05
C ASP A 30 -12.39 12.69 -9.67
N TYR A 31 -12.76 12.37 -8.43
CA TYR A 31 -12.54 11.07 -7.81
C TYR A 31 -13.86 10.57 -7.21
N THR A 32 -14.20 9.33 -7.52
CA THR A 32 -15.33 8.62 -6.92
C THR A 32 -14.88 7.27 -6.38
N ASP A 33 -15.01 7.11 -5.06
CA ASP A 33 -14.82 5.83 -4.37
C ASP A 33 -15.88 4.81 -4.81
N LYS A 34 -15.44 3.62 -5.23
CA LYS A 34 -16.30 2.50 -5.66
C LYS A 34 -16.33 1.35 -4.65
N GLY A 35 -15.72 1.53 -3.48
CA GLY A 35 -15.54 0.53 -2.44
C GLY A 35 -14.15 -0.12 -2.48
N ALA A 36 -13.77 -0.78 -1.38
CA ALA A 36 -12.42 -1.30 -1.16
C ALA A 36 -11.92 -2.32 -2.20
N ASP A 37 -12.84 -3.08 -2.81
CA ASP A 37 -12.50 -4.15 -3.76
C ASP A 37 -12.55 -3.73 -5.23
N LYS A 38 -12.68 -2.43 -5.51
CA LYS A 38 -12.80 -1.91 -6.88
C LYS A 38 -11.91 -0.71 -7.09
N ALA A 39 -11.35 -0.61 -8.30
CA ALA A 39 -10.67 0.59 -8.73
C ALA A 39 -11.60 1.80 -8.61
N PRO A 40 -11.11 2.95 -8.10
CA PRO A 40 -11.90 4.16 -8.07
C PRO A 40 -12.21 4.64 -9.50
N GLU A 41 -13.31 5.37 -9.65
CA GLU A 41 -13.55 6.07 -10.91
C GLU A 41 -12.87 7.44 -10.84
N VAL A 42 -12.06 7.74 -11.85
CA VAL A 42 -11.23 8.95 -11.91
C VAL A 42 -11.38 9.59 -13.27
N SER A 43 -11.54 10.92 -13.29
CA SER A 43 -11.50 11.72 -14.50
C SER A 43 -10.74 13.02 -14.26
N PHE A 44 -10.17 13.60 -15.32
CA PHE A 44 -9.33 14.80 -15.24
C PHE A 44 -9.25 15.48 -16.61
N GLN A 45 -8.74 16.71 -16.64
CA GLN A 45 -8.53 17.43 -17.90
C GLN A 45 -7.37 16.83 -18.69
N THR A 46 -7.58 16.63 -20.00
CA THR A 46 -6.57 16.10 -20.91
C THR A 46 -6.09 17.16 -21.93
N PRO A 47 -4.80 17.13 -22.33
CA PRO A 47 -3.75 16.26 -21.79
C PRO A 47 -3.40 16.66 -20.35
N PHE A 48 -3.29 15.66 -19.48
CA PHE A 48 -2.89 15.81 -18.09
C PHE A 48 -1.38 15.93 -18.02
N LYS A 49 -0.89 17.01 -17.44
CA LYS A 49 0.53 17.33 -17.39
C LYS A 49 0.90 17.93 -16.05
N VAL A 50 1.94 17.35 -15.44
CA VAL A 50 2.66 17.95 -14.32
C VAL A 50 4.12 18.14 -14.72
N ASP A 51 4.79 19.16 -14.19
CA ASP A 51 6.19 19.45 -14.54
C ASP A 51 7.17 18.57 -13.75
N ASP A 52 6.82 18.26 -12.50
CA ASP A 52 7.61 17.48 -11.55
C ASP A 52 6.74 16.42 -10.85
N ALA A 53 7.38 15.53 -10.10
CA ALA A 53 6.67 14.60 -9.23
C ALA A 53 5.78 15.35 -8.23
N THR A 54 4.52 14.94 -8.11
CA THR A 54 3.56 15.58 -7.21
C THR A 54 2.50 14.60 -6.74
N THR A 55 1.98 14.83 -5.55
CA THR A 55 0.89 14.04 -4.95
C THR A 55 -0.30 14.92 -4.59
N LYS A 56 -1.48 14.29 -4.47
CA LYS A 56 -2.69 14.92 -3.94
C LYS A 56 -3.54 13.88 -3.23
N VAL A 57 -3.85 14.11 -1.95
CA VAL A 57 -4.83 13.29 -1.24
C VAL A 57 -6.21 13.49 -1.86
N LEU A 58 -6.86 12.40 -2.24
CA LEU A 58 -8.21 12.36 -2.80
C LEU A 58 -9.24 11.96 -1.74
N LYS A 59 -8.82 11.09 -0.81
CA LYS A 59 -9.60 10.63 0.33
C LYS A 59 -8.68 10.38 1.52
N GLU A 60 -9.03 10.95 2.66
CA GLU A 60 -8.35 10.65 3.93
C GLU A 60 -8.74 9.25 4.42
N GLY A 61 -7.76 8.51 4.93
CA GLY A 61 -7.98 7.26 5.66
C GLY A 61 -8.37 7.51 7.11
N ASP A 62 -9.02 6.52 7.71
CA ASP A 62 -9.44 6.53 9.12
C ASP A 62 -8.80 5.41 9.95
N GLY A 63 -7.91 4.62 9.33
CA GLY A 63 -7.20 3.52 9.98
C GLY A 63 -5.90 3.93 10.69
N ALA A 64 -5.03 2.95 10.87
CA ALA A 64 -3.73 3.12 11.51
C ALA A 64 -2.86 4.11 10.74
N ASP A 65 -2.07 4.90 11.48
CA ASP A 65 -1.00 5.72 10.89
C ASP A 65 0.04 4.83 10.21
N VAL A 66 0.63 5.35 9.15
CA VAL A 66 1.72 4.70 8.41
C VAL A 66 3.01 5.44 8.75
N ASP A 67 3.99 4.73 9.29
CA ASP A 67 5.24 5.28 9.80
C ASP A 67 6.45 4.84 8.95
N PRO A 68 7.61 5.55 9.03
CA PRO A 68 8.86 5.07 8.44
C PRO A 68 9.22 3.66 8.92
N GLY A 69 9.59 2.78 7.96
CA GLY A 69 9.90 1.37 8.22
C GLY A 69 8.69 0.43 8.08
N ASP A 70 7.47 0.96 8.10
CA ASP A 70 6.27 0.12 7.94
C ASP A 70 6.24 -0.55 6.57
N THR A 71 5.61 -1.73 6.53
CA THR A 71 5.23 -2.37 5.28
C THR A 71 3.74 -2.19 5.05
N VAL A 72 3.36 -1.60 3.93
CA VAL A 72 1.96 -1.36 3.56
C VAL A 72 1.58 -2.10 2.29
N ILE A 73 0.32 -2.51 2.23
CA ILE A 73 -0.31 -3.03 1.02
C ILE A 73 -1.04 -1.87 0.37
N VAL A 74 -0.74 -1.63 -0.91
CA VAL A 74 -1.36 -0.57 -1.71
C VAL A 74 -1.99 -1.16 -2.97
N ASN A 75 -3.20 -0.70 -3.27
CA ASN A 75 -3.81 -0.90 -4.57
C ASN A 75 -3.57 0.31 -5.46
N ALA A 76 -3.43 0.10 -6.76
CA ALA A 76 -3.17 1.18 -7.72
C ALA A 76 -4.06 1.07 -8.96
N ALA A 77 -4.45 2.22 -9.51
CA ALA A 77 -5.01 2.36 -10.85
C ALA A 77 -4.18 3.37 -11.65
N LEU A 78 -3.81 3.01 -12.88
CA LEU A 78 -2.97 3.81 -13.77
C LEU A 78 -3.81 4.38 -14.91
N TYR A 79 -3.65 5.67 -15.20
CA TYR A 79 -4.36 6.37 -16.26
C TYR A 79 -3.37 7.08 -17.20
N ASN A 80 -3.64 7.00 -18.51
CA ASN A 80 -2.88 7.73 -19.52
C ASN A 80 -3.33 9.19 -19.51
N GLY A 81 -2.41 10.12 -19.26
CA GLY A 81 -2.73 11.54 -19.22
C GLY A 81 -3.14 12.14 -20.56
N GLU A 82 -2.76 11.53 -21.70
CA GLU A 82 -3.07 12.07 -23.02
C GLU A 82 -4.57 11.99 -23.33
N ASP A 83 -5.21 10.85 -23.02
CA ASP A 83 -6.60 10.56 -23.38
C ASP A 83 -7.51 10.22 -22.19
N GLY A 84 -6.95 10.18 -20.97
CA GLY A 84 -7.67 9.94 -19.73
C GLY A 84 -8.07 8.48 -19.50
N LYS A 85 -7.67 7.55 -20.37
CA LYS A 85 -8.08 6.15 -20.24
C LYS A 85 -7.29 5.45 -19.14
N GLU A 86 -7.99 4.61 -18.40
CA GLU A 86 -7.37 3.61 -17.54
C GLU A 86 -6.54 2.64 -18.40
N VAL A 87 -5.31 2.40 -17.96
CA VAL A 87 -4.34 1.50 -18.61
C VAL A 87 -4.37 0.14 -17.92
N GLN A 88 -4.33 0.13 -16.59
CA GLN A 88 -4.33 -1.08 -15.76
C GLN A 88 -4.65 -0.74 -14.30
N ASP A 89 -5.08 -1.74 -13.53
CA ASP A 89 -5.27 -1.63 -12.08
C ASP A 89 -4.99 -2.94 -11.33
N THR A 90 -4.69 -2.84 -10.03
CA THR A 90 -4.38 -3.98 -9.15
C THR A 90 -5.62 -4.70 -8.63
N TYR A 91 -6.80 -4.08 -8.71
CA TYR A 91 -8.06 -4.64 -8.21
C TYR A 91 -8.58 -5.74 -9.15
N GLN A 92 -8.63 -5.46 -10.45
CA GLN A 92 -9.01 -6.42 -11.48
C GLN A 92 -8.02 -7.58 -11.59
N SER A 93 -6.72 -7.27 -11.47
CA SER A 93 -5.68 -8.30 -11.50
C SER A 93 -5.55 -9.08 -10.19
N GLN A 94 -6.16 -8.60 -9.09
CA GLN A 94 -6.04 -9.17 -7.75
C GLN A 94 -4.57 -9.32 -7.31
N GLN A 95 -3.76 -8.33 -7.64
CA GLN A 95 -2.32 -8.29 -7.33
C GLN A 95 -1.99 -6.93 -6.70
N PRO A 96 -2.34 -6.71 -5.42
CA PRO A 96 -1.93 -5.50 -4.73
C PRO A 96 -0.40 -5.47 -4.59
N MET A 97 0.15 -4.27 -4.40
CA MET A 97 1.58 -4.07 -4.24
C MET A 97 1.94 -3.98 -2.76
N THR A 98 3.07 -4.58 -2.39
CA THR A 98 3.67 -4.41 -1.07
C THR A 98 4.78 -3.38 -1.14
N VAL A 99 4.74 -2.38 -0.26
CA VAL A 99 5.74 -1.30 -0.19
C VAL A 99 6.32 -1.26 1.21
N VAL A 100 7.64 -1.40 1.31
CA VAL A 100 8.40 -1.20 2.55
C VAL A 100 8.91 0.24 2.57
N LEU A 101 8.53 1.04 3.57
CA LEU A 101 8.84 2.47 3.65
C LEU A 101 10.25 2.71 4.20
N ASN A 102 11.25 2.35 3.41
CA ASN A 102 12.67 2.48 3.72
C ASN A 102 13.34 3.63 2.96
N ASP A 103 14.65 3.82 3.21
CA ASP A 103 15.45 4.86 2.59
C ASP A 103 15.56 4.70 1.06
N ASP A 104 15.47 3.48 0.52
CA ASP A 104 15.51 3.26 -0.93
C ASP A 104 14.28 3.86 -1.64
N VAL A 105 13.09 3.72 -1.05
CA VAL A 105 11.86 4.33 -1.58
C VAL A 105 11.96 5.85 -1.45
N LYS A 106 12.42 6.34 -0.29
CA LYS A 106 12.61 7.77 -0.02
C LYS A 106 13.57 8.43 -1.01
N ASP A 107 14.69 7.79 -1.32
CA ASP A 107 15.72 8.35 -2.20
C ASP A 107 15.29 8.34 -3.68
N LYS A 108 14.48 7.35 -4.09
CA LYS A 108 14.06 7.19 -5.49
C LYS A 108 12.77 7.93 -5.82
N LEU A 109 11.82 7.96 -4.88
CA LEU A 109 10.47 8.49 -5.06
C LEU A 109 10.06 9.29 -3.79
N PRO A 110 10.73 10.41 -3.48
CA PRO A 110 10.51 11.13 -2.23
C PRO A 110 9.07 11.61 -2.05
N GLU A 111 8.39 12.05 -3.11
CA GLU A 111 7.01 12.52 -3.03
C GLU A 111 6.02 11.37 -2.77
N LEU A 112 6.30 10.18 -3.29
CA LEU A 112 5.52 8.98 -3.01
C LEU A 112 5.77 8.49 -1.57
N TYR A 113 7.02 8.48 -1.15
CA TYR A 113 7.40 8.15 0.23
C TYR A 113 6.68 9.07 1.22
N ASP A 114 6.79 10.38 1.02
CA ASP A 114 6.17 11.40 1.87
C ASP A 114 4.64 11.26 1.88
N ALA A 115 4.01 10.96 0.76
CA ALA A 115 2.56 10.71 0.73
C ALA A 115 2.17 9.48 1.54
N LEU A 116 2.98 8.41 1.54
CA LEU A 116 2.71 7.18 2.28
C LEU A 116 2.95 7.34 3.78
N VAL A 117 4.08 7.91 4.23
CA VAL A 117 4.37 8.09 5.67
C VAL A 117 3.51 9.16 6.36
N ASN A 118 2.77 9.97 5.58
CA ASN A 118 1.78 10.90 6.13
C ASN A 118 0.33 10.37 6.00
N ALA A 119 0.15 9.17 5.44
CA ALA A 119 -1.16 8.58 5.23
C ALA A 119 -1.62 7.75 6.44
N LYS A 120 -2.93 7.49 6.44
CA LYS A 120 -3.55 6.43 7.25
C LYS A 120 -3.95 5.28 6.34
N VAL A 121 -4.09 4.09 6.91
CA VAL A 121 -4.79 3.00 6.23
C VAL A 121 -6.18 3.50 5.80
N GLY A 122 -6.54 3.25 4.54
CA GLY A 122 -7.73 3.77 3.89
C GLY A 122 -7.53 5.06 3.07
N THR A 123 -6.37 5.73 3.17
CA THR A 123 -6.07 6.92 2.37
C THR A 123 -5.98 6.55 0.89
N THR A 124 -6.60 7.36 0.03
CA THR A 124 -6.40 7.34 -1.42
C THR A 124 -5.76 8.65 -1.87
N PHE A 125 -4.69 8.56 -2.66
CA PHE A 125 -4.00 9.72 -3.22
C PHE A 125 -3.64 9.52 -4.69
N ALA A 126 -3.61 10.62 -5.43
CA ALA A 126 -3.04 10.70 -6.76
C ALA A 126 -1.54 10.97 -6.68
N PHE A 127 -0.77 10.35 -7.57
CA PHE A 127 0.63 10.60 -7.83
C PHE A 127 0.84 10.75 -9.32
N ALA A 128 1.60 11.77 -9.72
CA ALA A 128 1.97 12.00 -11.11
C ALA A 128 3.42 12.45 -11.18
N GLN A 129 4.05 12.19 -12.32
CA GLN A 129 5.42 12.60 -12.61
C GLN A 129 5.47 13.35 -13.95
N ALA A 130 6.63 13.94 -14.26
CA ALA A 130 6.89 14.59 -15.54
C ALA A 130 6.53 13.66 -16.73
N PRO A 131 6.20 14.23 -17.91
CA PRO A 131 5.80 13.46 -19.09
C PRO A 131 6.79 12.34 -19.45
N ASP A 132 6.23 11.18 -19.80
CA ASP A 132 6.98 10.00 -20.24
C ASP A 132 6.34 9.45 -21.52
N GLU A 133 6.93 9.81 -22.67
CA GLU A 133 6.45 9.41 -24.00
C GLU A 133 6.36 7.89 -24.16
N ALA A 134 7.22 7.11 -23.47
CA ALA A 134 7.19 5.66 -23.55
C ALA A 134 5.95 5.07 -22.87
N LYS A 135 5.40 5.76 -21.86
CA LYS A 135 4.19 5.32 -21.13
C LYS A 135 2.91 5.88 -21.73
N THR A 136 2.92 7.13 -22.20
CA THR A 136 1.70 7.82 -22.65
C THR A 136 1.54 7.81 -24.17
N GLY A 137 2.62 7.62 -24.94
CA GLY A 137 2.66 7.87 -26.38
C GLY A 137 2.69 9.35 -26.75
N SER A 138 2.88 10.24 -25.77
CA SER A 138 2.87 11.70 -25.92
C SER A 138 4.04 12.33 -25.17
N LYS A 139 4.68 13.32 -25.80
CA LYS A 139 5.79 14.07 -25.17
C LYS A 139 5.33 15.07 -24.13
N ASP A 140 4.04 15.35 -24.10
CA ASP A 140 3.44 16.40 -23.28
C ASP A 140 2.53 15.87 -22.18
N ALA A 141 2.23 14.57 -22.16
CA ALA A 141 1.33 13.97 -21.17
C ALA A 141 2.09 13.17 -20.11
N SER A 142 1.66 13.35 -18.87
CA SER A 142 2.06 12.59 -17.69
C SER A 142 1.24 11.29 -17.56
N VAL A 143 1.72 10.37 -16.73
CA VAL A 143 0.89 9.27 -16.20
C VAL A 143 0.29 9.72 -14.88
N LEU A 144 -0.99 9.45 -14.68
CA LEU A 144 -1.63 9.61 -13.37
C LEU A 144 -1.79 8.22 -12.73
N GLU A 145 -1.26 8.07 -11.53
CA GLU A 145 -1.34 6.87 -10.72
C GLU A 145 -2.20 7.19 -9.48
N VAL A 146 -3.17 6.34 -9.16
CA VAL A 146 -4.05 6.53 -8.00
C VAL A 146 -3.86 5.36 -7.07
N TYR A 147 -3.30 5.64 -5.90
CA TYR A 147 -2.96 4.66 -4.89
C TYR A 147 -3.95 4.70 -3.73
N THR A 148 -4.37 3.54 -3.25
CA THR A 148 -5.12 3.37 -1.99
C THR A 148 -4.32 2.50 -1.05
N VAL A 149 -4.02 3.01 0.15
CA VAL A 149 -3.41 2.21 1.23
C VAL A 149 -4.48 1.29 1.80
N SER A 150 -4.45 0.00 1.48
CA SER A 150 -5.49 -0.94 1.91
C SER A 150 -5.23 -1.47 3.31
N GLU A 151 -3.98 -1.81 3.62
CA GLU A 151 -3.61 -2.41 4.90
C GLU A 151 -2.18 -2.02 5.30
N LYS A 152 -1.93 -2.02 6.61
CA LYS A 152 -0.59 -2.03 7.17
C LYS A 152 -0.28 -3.43 7.69
N ILE A 153 0.85 -4.00 7.26
CA ILE A 153 1.32 -5.29 7.75
C ILE A 153 1.91 -5.08 9.14
N LEU A 154 1.41 -5.84 10.12
CA LEU A 154 1.89 -5.77 11.49
C LEU A 154 3.27 -6.43 11.62
N ASP A 155 4.17 -5.80 12.38
CA ASP A 155 5.48 -6.37 12.71
C ASP A 155 5.39 -7.54 13.68
N HIS A 156 4.35 -7.57 14.52
CA HIS A 156 4.08 -8.62 15.49
C HIS A 156 2.56 -8.81 15.67
N ALA A 157 2.17 -9.98 16.20
CA ALA A 157 0.78 -10.25 16.49
C ALA A 157 0.28 -9.40 17.67
N GLU A 158 -0.90 -8.82 17.50
CA GLU A 158 -1.60 -8.04 18.52
C GLU A 158 -2.94 -8.70 18.89
N GLY A 159 -3.41 -8.50 20.11
CA GLY A 159 -4.69 -9.03 20.59
C GLY A 159 -4.65 -9.51 22.04
N ASP A 160 -5.60 -10.36 22.39
CA ASP A 160 -5.74 -10.87 23.76
C ASP A 160 -4.86 -12.11 23.98
N GLU A 161 -3.97 -12.05 24.97
CA GLU A 161 -3.16 -13.20 25.38
C GLU A 161 -4.03 -14.36 25.89
N VAL A 162 -3.74 -15.57 25.43
CA VAL A 162 -4.38 -16.80 25.89
C VAL A 162 -3.72 -17.24 27.20
N LYS A 163 -4.47 -17.21 28.31
CA LYS A 163 -3.93 -17.46 29.66
C LYS A 163 -3.84 -18.94 30.05
N ASP A 164 -4.78 -19.75 29.61
CA ASP A 164 -4.92 -21.15 30.01
C ASP A 164 -4.43 -22.10 28.91
N LEU A 165 -3.13 -22.05 28.61
CA LEU A 165 -2.52 -22.90 27.58
C LEU A 165 -2.46 -24.38 28.01
N PRO A 166 -2.73 -25.33 27.09
CA PRO A 166 -2.61 -26.75 27.38
C PRO A 166 -1.19 -27.14 27.84
N SER A 167 -1.12 -28.01 28.84
CA SER A 167 0.15 -28.58 29.30
C SER A 167 0.74 -29.53 28.24
N GLY A 168 2.07 -29.61 28.17
CA GLY A 168 2.78 -30.52 27.26
C GLY A 168 3.08 -29.95 25.88
N LEU A 169 2.60 -28.73 25.57
CA LEU A 169 3.00 -28.00 24.38
C LEU A 169 4.28 -27.20 24.60
N PRO A 170 5.06 -26.91 23.55
CA PRO A 170 6.15 -25.94 23.61
C PRO A 170 5.67 -24.58 24.14
N SER A 171 6.45 -24.00 25.05
CA SER A 171 6.23 -22.63 25.51
C SER A 171 6.97 -21.65 24.62
N VAL A 172 6.36 -20.50 24.36
CA VAL A 172 6.96 -19.43 23.55
C VAL A 172 7.11 -18.18 24.41
N LYS A 173 8.27 -17.54 24.30
CA LYS A 173 8.52 -16.21 24.86
C LYS A 173 9.06 -15.32 23.76
N ILE A 174 8.43 -14.16 23.53
CA ILE A 174 8.94 -13.19 22.56
C ILE A 174 10.17 -12.49 23.15
N GLU A 175 11.28 -12.50 22.41
CA GLU A 175 12.52 -11.76 22.67
C GLU A 175 12.81 -10.87 21.45
N ASP A 176 13.76 -9.93 21.58
CA ASP A 176 14.02 -8.91 20.54
C ASP A 176 14.40 -9.51 19.17
N ASP A 177 15.11 -10.65 19.17
CA ASP A 177 15.56 -11.36 17.98
C ASP A 177 14.58 -12.43 17.49
N GLY A 178 13.49 -12.70 18.24
CA GLY A 178 12.49 -13.67 17.85
C GLY A 178 11.77 -14.39 18.99
N PRO A 179 10.77 -15.22 18.64
CA PRO A 179 10.13 -16.11 19.59
C PRO A 179 11.11 -17.19 20.02
N LYS A 180 11.43 -17.21 21.30
CA LYS A 180 12.16 -18.30 21.94
C LYS A 180 11.21 -19.45 22.26
N ILE A 181 11.37 -20.54 21.53
CA ILE A 181 10.56 -21.75 21.68
C ILE A 181 11.29 -22.74 22.60
N THR A 182 10.62 -23.15 23.69
CA THR A 182 11.15 -24.14 24.64
C THR A 182 10.29 -25.38 24.63
N ILE A 183 10.90 -26.51 24.28
CA ILE A 183 10.22 -27.83 24.29
C ILE A 183 10.24 -28.36 25.73
N PRO A 184 9.09 -28.84 26.26
CA PRO A 184 9.04 -29.42 27.59
C PRO A 184 9.93 -30.67 27.65
N LYS A 185 10.65 -30.82 28.76
CA LYS A 185 11.41 -32.04 29.02
C LYS A 185 10.47 -33.21 29.21
N ASP A 186 10.95 -34.42 28.91
CA ASP A 186 10.24 -35.67 29.16
C ASP A 186 8.86 -35.77 28.47
N THR A 187 8.68 -35.06 27.36
CA THR A 187 7.48 -35.13 26.52
C THR A 187 7.80 -35.83 25.21
N GLU A 188 6.98 -36.82 24.84
CA GLU A 188 7.13 -37.53 23.57
C GLU A 188 6.89 -36.61 22.39
N GLN A 189 7.57 -36.90 21.26
CA GLN A 189 7.34 -36.14 20.04
C GLN A 189 5.89 -36.30 19.57
N PRO A 190 5.16 -35.20 19.29
CA PRO A 190 3.82 -35.26 18.75
C PRO A 190 3.79 -36.06 17.44
N THR A 191 2.82 -36.96 17.33
CA THR A 191 2.55 -37.71 16.09
C THR A 191 1.48 -37.02 15.22
N GLU A 192 0.83 -35.99 15.75
CA GLU A 192 -0.23 -35.22 15.09
C GLU A 192 0.12 -33.73 15.12
N LEU A 193 -0.36 -33.00 14.12
CA LEU A 193 -0.25 -31.55 14.09
C LEU A 193 -1.18 -30.95 15.15
N THR A 194 -0.67 -29.99 15.92
CA THR A 194 -1.47 -29.24 16.89
C THR A 194 -1.25 -27.76 16.67
N ALA A 195 -2.34 -27.01 16.51
CA ALA A 195 -2.33 -25.55 16.46
C ALA A 195 -2.85 -24.99 17.79
N GLN A 196 -2.12 -24.03 18.36
CA GLN A 196 -2.50 -23.36 19.61
C GLN A 196 -2.26 -21.86 19.45
N ASN A 197 -3.35 -21.08 19.48
CA ASN A 197 -3.23 -19.63 19.52
C ASN A 197 -2.58 -19.22 20.85
N LEU A 198 -1.60 -18.33 20.76
CA LEU A 198 -1.01 -17.67 21.93
C LEU A 198 -1.63 -16.29 22.17
N ILE A 199 -2.08 -15.66 21.09
CA ILE A 199 -2.76 -14.38 21.06
C ILE A 199 -3.99 -14.55 20.16
N ASN A 200 -5.15 -14.11 20.64
CA ASN A 200 -6.36 -14.03 19.82
C ASN A 200 -6.42 -12.63 19.21
N GLY A 201 -6.13 -12.56 17.90
CA GLY A 201 -6.32 -11.33 17.13
C GLY A 201 -7.80 -10.98 16.94
N SER A 202 -8.08 -9.72 16.66
CA SER A 202 -9.43 -9.21 16.39
C SER A 202 -9.71 -8.98 14.90
N GLY A 203 -8.77 -9.34 14.03
CA GLY A 203 -8.88 -9.17 12.58
C GLY A 203 -9.87 -10.11 11.93
N THR A 204 -10.11 -9.90 10.63
CA THR A 204 -10.93 -10.78 9.81
C THR A 204 -10.34 -12.19 9.79
N GLU A 205 -11.22 -13.20 9.90
CA GLU A 205 -10.82 -14.60 9.77
C GLU A 205 -10.28 -14.88 8.35
N VAL A 206 -9.07 -15.45 8.29
CA VAL A 206 -8.42 -15.82 7.03
C VAL A 206 -9.08 -17.06 6.43
N LYS A 207 -9.24 -17.08 5.11
CA LYS A 207 -9.80 -18.19 4.34
C LYS A 207 -8.68 -19.02 3.73
N ALA A 208 -8.97 -20.27 3.39
CA ALA A 208 -7.99 -21.19 2.82
C ALA A 208 -7.36 -20.74 1.48
N THR A 209 -8.01 -19.80 0.79
CA THR A 209 -7.53 -19.21 -0.48
C THR A 209 -6.76 -17.91 -0.29
N ASP A 210 -6.68 -17.40 0.94
CA ASP A 210 -6.08 -16.10 1.20
C ASP A 210 -4.55 -16.21 1.19
N THR A 211 -3.92 -15.06 0.95
CA THR A 211 -2.49 -14.88 1.14
C THR A 211 -2.27 -14.17 2.46
N VAL A 212 -1.38 -14.70 3.29
CA VAL A 212 -1.02 -14.12 4.59
C VAL A 212 0.42 -13.64 4.59
N PHE A 213 0.72 -12.59 5.34
CA PHE A 213 2.08 -12.18 5.64
C PHE A 213 2.45 -12.64 7.05
N VAL A 214 3.59 -13.30 7.19
CA VAL A 214 3.99 -13.91 8.47
C VAL A 214 5.44 -13.60 8.83
N LYS A 215 5.65 -13.42 10.13
CA LYS A 215 6.93 -13.68 10.79
C LYS A 215 6.86 -15.05 11.46
N TYR A 216 7.89 -15.87 11.29
CA TYR A 216 7.94 -17.22 11.83
C TYR A 216 9.32 -17.59 12.35
N ALA A 217 9.34 -18.56 13.26
CA ALA A 217 10.52 -19.30 13.65
C ALA A 217 10.14 -20.77 13.84
N GLY A 218 11.01 -21.67 13.39
CA GLY A 218 10.84 -23.11 13.50
C GLY A 218 12.00 -23.75 14.23
N VAL A 219 11.70 -24.57 15.23
CA VAL A 219 12.69 -25.41 15.96
C VAL A 219 12.43 -26.89 15.71
N LYS A 220 13.49 -27.71 15.74
CA LYS A 220 13.34 -29.16 15.66
C LYS A 220 12.93 -29.71 17.02
N TRP A 221 11.98 -30.64 17.03
CA TRP A 221 11.54 -31.27 18.28
C TRP A 221 12.68 -31.97 19.04
N SER A 222 13.58 -32.63 18.31
CA SER A 222 14.61 -33.51 18.89
C SER A 222 15.68 -32.81 19.72
N ASP A 223 16.02 -31.56 19.40
CA ASP A 223 17.09 -30.81 20.05
C ASP A 223 16.74 -29.36 20.38
N GLY A 224 15.53 -28.91 20.07
CA GLY A 224 15.07 -27.53 20.26
C GLY A 224 15.83 -26.51 19.42
N LYS A 225 16.71 -26.93 18.50
CA LYS A 225 17.49 -26.01 17.69
C LYS A 225 16.62 -25.42 16.60
N GLN A 226 16.70 -24.11 16.44
CA GLN A 226 16.11 -23.41 15.31
C GLN A 226 16.68 -23.94 14.00
N PHE A 227 15.79 -24.26 13.06
CA PHE A 227 16.17 -24.68 11.71
C PHE A 227 15.82 -23.64 10.65
N ASP A 228 14.83 -22.77 10.92
CA ASP A 228 14.44 -21.69 10.01
C ASP A 228 13.78 -20.52 10.78
N SER A 229 13.94 -19.29 10.26
CA SER A 229 13.25 -18.09 10.75
C SER A 229 13.42 -16.91 9.78
N ASN A 230 12.38 -16.08 9.68
CA ASN A 230 12.44 -14.77 9.03
C ASN A 230 12.25 -13.60 10.00
N TRP A 231 12.36 -13.81 11.32
CA TRP A 231 11.97 -12.81 12.32
C TRP A 231 12.70 -11.47 12.17
N THR A 232 14.00 -11.52 11.87
CA THR A 232 14.87 -10.35 11.67
C THR A 232 14.86 -9.79 10.24
N LYS A 233 13.94 -10.24 9.38
CA LYS A 233 13.77 -9.80 7.99
C LYS A 233 12.34 -9.28 7.80
N ASP A 234 12.01 -8.73 6.64
CA ASP A 234 10.63 -8.32 6.34
C ASP A 234 9.65 -9.51 6.34
N PRO A 235 8.36 -9.29 6.67
CA PRO A 235 7.34 -10.32 6.61
C PRO A 235 7.32 -11.01 5.25
N THR A 236 7.09 -12.32 5.25
CA THR A 236 7.03 -13.11 4.02
C THR A 236 5.58 -13.50 3.72
N SER A 237 5.16 -13.37 2.47
CA SER A 237 3.84 -13.77 2.01
C SER A 237 3.75 -15.27 1.76
N PHE A 238 2.67 -15.91 2.17
CA PHE A 238 2.33 -17.29 1.84
C PHE A 238 0.88 -17.38 1.35
N ALA A 239 0.67 -18.02 0.21
CA ALA A 239 -0.66 -18.47 -0.18
C ALA A 239 -1.03 -19.69 0.66
N LEU A 240 -2.18 -19.66 1.34
CA LEU A 240 -2.55 -20.70 2.30
C LEU A 240 -2.86 -22.05 1.64
N ASP A 241 -3.08 -22.09 0.32
CA ASP A 241 -3.23 -23.31 -0.46
C ASP A 241 -1.88 -23.97 -0.81
N GLN A 242 -0.74 -23.34 -0.47
CA GLN A 242 0.61 -23.84 -0.70
C GLN A 242 1.36 -24.23 0.57
N VAL A 243 0.72 -24.13 1.74
CA VAL A 243 1.32 -24.50 3.03
C VAL A 243 0.77 -25.85 3.54
N ILE A 244 1.37 -26.35 4.63
CA ILE A 244 0.93 -27.60 5.26
C ILE A 244 -0.51 -27.41 5.75
N ALA A 245 -1.40 -28.34 5.40
CA ALA A 245 -2.78 -28.34 5.88
C ALA A 245 -2.80 -28.48 7.42
N GLY A 246 -3.42 -27.48 8.05
CA GLY A 246 -3.67 -27.39 9.49
C GLY A 246 -4.86 -28.20 9.97
#